data_AF-A0A957ECU6-F1
#
_entry.id   AF-A0A957ECU6-F1
#
_cell.length_a   1.000
_cell.length_b   1.000
_cell.length_c   1.000
_cell.angle_alpha   90.00
_cell.angle_beta   90.00
_cell.angle_gamma   90.00
#
_symmetry.space_group_name_H-M   'P 1'
#
loop_
_entity.id
_entity.type
_entity.pdbx_description
1 polymer ?
#
loop_
_entity_poly.entity_id
_entity_poly.type
_entity_poly.pdbx_seq_one_letter_code
_entity_poly.pdbx_strand_id
1 'polypeptide(L)'
;INMNYGLREALRLIAEEGLEAMWTRHKASAELLWDGLAELGLSCHVTPEHRLHSLTTVRVPDGVDPKAVTSRLLNEYNIEIANGLGQLAGKVWRVGLMGFNSRKENVTLLLAALKEIL
;
A
#
# COMPACT_ATOMS: atom_id res chain seq x y z
N ILE A 1 6.32 -29.63 -0.16
CA ILE A 1 5.26 -30.06 0.79
C ILE A 1 4.70 -28.87 1.58
N ASN A 2 5.51 -28.11 2.33
CA ASN A 2 5.04 -26.96 3.13
C ASN A 2 4.34 -25.85 2.32
N MET A 3 4.90 -25.42 1.18
CA MET A 3 4.28 -24.36 0.34
C MET A 3 2.90 -24.74 -0.22
N ASN A 4 2.62 -26.04 -0.43
CA ASN A 4 1.31 -26.49 -0.91
C ASN A 4 0.24 -26.36 0.19
N TYR A 5 0.61 -26.58 1.45
CA TYR A 5 -0.30 -26.34 2.57
C TYR A 5 -0.60 -24.85 2.75
N GLY A 6 0.44 -24.01 2.66
CA GLY A 6 0.25 -22.55 2.70
C GLY A 6 -0.66 -22.04 1.58
N LEU A 7 -0.44 -22.50 0.34
CA LEU A 7 -1.31 -22.15 -0.80
C LEU A 7 -2.75 -22.64 -0.59
N ARG A 8 -2.94 -23.88 -0.15
CA ARG A 8 -4.27 -24.43 0.13
C ARG A 8 -5.03 -23.59 1.16
N GLU A 9 -4.37 -23.21 2.26
CA GLU A 9 -5.01 -22.40 3.30
C GLU A 9 -5.28 -20.97 2.83
N ALA A 10 -4.40 -20.37 2.04
CA ALA A 10 -4.66 -19.06 1.43
C ALA A 10 -5.90 -19.10 0.51
N LEU A 11 -6.03 -20.15 -0.31
CA LEU A 11 -7.20 -20.36 -1.16
C LEU A 11 -8.47 -20.63 -0.34
N ARG A 12 -8.38 -21.40 0.75
CA ARG A 12 -9.51 -21.64 1.66
C ARG A 12 -10.02 -20.34 2.27
N LEU A 13 -9.12 -19.47 2.75
CA LEU A 13 -9.49 -18.16 3.32
C LEU A 13 -10.18 -17.27 2.28
N ILE A 14 -9.69 -17.24 1.03
CA ILE A 14 -10.33 -16.50 -0.06
C ILE A 14 -11.72 -17.08 -0.37
N ALA A 15 -11.86 -18.41 -0.38
CA ALA A 15 -13.14 -19.08 -0.63
C ALA A 15 -14.17 -18.83 0.48
N GLU A 16 -13.73 -18.72 1.74
CA GLU A 16 -14.59 -18.39 2.89
C GLU A 16 -15.02 -16.91 2.91
N GLU A 17 -14.14 -15.99 2.53
CA GLU A 17 -14.47 -14.57 2.39
C GLU A 17 -15.40 -14.31 1.19
N GLY A 18 -15.15 -14.99 0.06
CA GLY A 18 -15.78 -14.73 -1.22
C GLY A 18 -15.04 -13.68 -2.05
N LEU A 19 -14.99 -13.87 -3.37
CA LEU A 19 -14.21 -13.03 -4.28
C LEU A 19 -14.71 -11.58 -4.31
N GLU A 20 -16.03 -11.39 -4.39
CA GLU A 20 -16.67 -10.08 -4.45
C GLU A 20 -16.47 -9.29 -3.17
N ALA A 21 -16.55 -9.96 -2.01
CA ALA A 21 -16.28 -9.35 -0.71
C ALA A 21 -14.80 -8.94 -0.60
N MET A 22 -13.90 -9.82 -1.02
CA MET A 22 -12.47 -9.52 -1.07
C MET A 22 -12.16 -8.32 -1.97
N TRP A 23 -12.72 -8.26 -3.18
CA TRP A 23 -12.53 -7.12 -4.10
C TRP A 23 -13.08 -5.83 -3.51
N THR A 24 -14.26 -5.88 -2.89
CA THR A 24 -14.86 -4.74 -2.21
C THR A 24 -13.96 -4.22 -1.10
N ARG A 25 -13.39 -5.11 -0.28
CA ARG A 25 -12.44 -4.74 0.78
C ARG A 25 -11.16 -4.11 0.23
N HIS A 26 -10.62 -4.65 -0.87
CA HIS A 26 -9.43 -4.07 -1.53
C HIS A 26 -9.70 -2.70 -2.09
N LYS A 27 -10.84 -2.52 -2.75
CA LYS A 27 -11.28 -1.22 -3.25
C LYS A 27 -11.43 -0.20 -2.12
N ALA A 28 -12.17 -0.53 -1.06
CA ALA A 28 -12.38 0.37 0.07
C ALA A 28 -11.05 0.76 0.77
N SER A 29 -10.11 -0.19 0.91
CA SER A 29 -8.80 0.08 1.50
C SER A 29 -7.96 1.02 0.60
N ALA A 30 -8.04 0.83 -0.72
CA ALA A 30 -7.33 1.66 -1.69
C ALA A 30 -7.90 3.08 -1.73
N GLU A 31 -9.23 3.23 -1.76
CA GLU A 31 -9.89 4.53 -1.73
C GLU A 31 -9.54 5.31 -0.45
N LEU A 32 -9.59 4.65 0.71
CA LEU A 32 -9.15 5.24 1.98
C LEU A 32 -7.68 5.71 1.93
N LEU A 33 -6.79 4.91 1.33
CA LEU A 33 -5.40 5.29 1.16
C LEU A 33 -5.28 6.52 0.24
N TRP A 34 -6.00 6.55 -0.88
CA TRP A 34 -5.92 7.64 -1.85
C TRP A 34 -6.42 8.96 -1.27
N ASP A 35 -7.54 8.93 -0.55
CA ASP A 35 -8.11 10.11 0.11
C ASP A 35 -7.15 10.62 1.20
N GLY A 36 -6.64 9.72 2.05
CA GLY A 36 -5.68 10.11 3.08
C GLY A 36 -4.36 10.64 2.52
N LEU A 37 -3.86 10.09 1.41
CA LEU A 37 -2.68 10.63 0.73
C LEU A 37 -2.95 12.06 0.21
N ALA A 38 -4.13 12.31 -0.35
CA ALA A 38 -4.51 13.64 -0.83
C ALA A 38 -4.59 14.66 0.33
N GLU A 39 -5.13 14.26 1.48
CA GLU A 39 -5.15 15.09 2.70
C GLU A 39 -3.74 15.45 3.21
N LEU A 40 -2.75 14.59 2.98
CA LEU A 40 -1.33 14.84 3.27
C LEU A 40 -0.62 15.65 2.19
N GLY A 41 -1.32 16.11 1.16
CA GLY A 41 -0.73 16.82 0.02
C GLY A 41 0.09 15.92 -0.92
N LEU A 42 -0.02 14.60 -0.76
CA LEU A 42 0.63 13.61 -1.62
C LEU A 42 -0.26 13.28 -2.82
N SER A 43 0.36 12.89 -3.94
CA SER A 43 -0.36 12.57 -5.17
C SER A 43 -0.02 11.16 -5.66
N CYS A 44 -1.04 10.45 -6.15
CA CYS A 44 -0.82 9.19 -6.84
C CYS A 44 -0.23 9.45 -8.23
N HIS A 45 0.71 8.61 -8.66
CA HIS A 45 1.35 8.75 -9.97
C HIS A 45 0.40 8.47 -11.13
N VAL A 46 -0.49 7.49 -10.97
CA VAL A 46 -1.45 7.02 -11.98
C VAL A 46 -2.79 7.76 -11.86
N THR A 47 -3.42 8.06 -12.99
CA THR A 47 -4.74 8.69 -13.06
C THR A 47 -5.81 7.79 -12.45
N PRO A 48 -6.84 8.34 -11.77
CA PRO A 48 -7.85 7.56 -11.04
C PRO A 48 -8.42 6.35 -11.81
N GLU A 49 -8.70 6.53 -13.10
CA GLU A 49 -9.37 5.54 -13.95
C GLU A 49 -8.52 4.29 -14.26
N HIS A 50 -7.21 4.38 -14.04
CA HIS A 50 -6.25 3.30 -14.31
C HIS A 50 -5.58 2.77 -13.03
N ARG A 51 -6.01 3.22 -11.84
CA ARG A 51 -5.38 2.80 -10.58
C ARG A 51 -5.74 1.36 -10.25
N LEU A 52 -4.76 0.63 -9.74
CA LEU A 52 -4.95 -0.70 -9.19
C LEU A 52 -5.28 -0.60 -7.70
N HIS A 53 -6.29 -1.33 -7.22
CA HIS A 53 -6.64 -1.34 -5.79
C HIS A 53 -5.57 -2.02 -4.92
N SER A 54 -4.86 -3.03 -5.44
CA SER A 54 -3.88 -3.78 -4.66
C SER A 54 -2.48 -3.15 -4.60
N LEU A 55 -2.21 -2.12 -5.42
CA LEU A 55 -0.92 -1.42 -5.42
C LEU A 55 -1.09 0.03 -5.84
N THR A 56 -0.66 0.94 -4.97
CA THR A 56 -0.68 2.38 -5.23
C THR A 56 0.73 2.92 -5.38
N THR A 57 0.99 3.58 -6.51
CA THR A 57 2.23 4.36 -6.72
C THR A 57 2.03 5.79 -6.26
N VAL A 58 2.73 6.21 -5.21
CA VAL A 58 2.66 7.55 -4.60
C VAL A 58 3.87 8.36 -5.04
N ARG A 59 3.70 9.59 -5.52
CA ARG A 59 4.82 10.46 -5.90
C ARG A 59 5.56 10.94 -4.66
N VAL A 60 6.89 10.90 -4.76
CA VAL A 60 7.78 11.47 -3.74
C VAL A 60 7.75 13.00 -3.88
N PRO A 61 7.49 13.76 -2.81
CA PRO A 61 7.53 15.23 -2.87
C PRO A 61 8.93 15.76 -3.17
N ASP A 62 8.99 16.96 -3.73
CA ASP A 62 10.27 17.62 -3.99
C ASP A 62 11.04 17.85 -2.69
N GLY A 63 12.35 17.58 -2.71
CA GLY A 63 13.24 17.73 -1.55
C GLY A 63 13.18 16.57 -0.55
N VAL A 64 12.28 15.60 -0.72
CA VAL A 64 12.20 14.40 0.14
C VAL A 64 13.13 13.31 -0.39
N ASP A 65 13.98 12.75 0.48
CA ASP A 65 14.71 11.52 0.15
C ASP A 65 13.79 10.31 0.32
N PRO A 66 13.42 9.61 -0.77
CA PRO A 66 12.52 8.47 -0.69
C PRO A 66 13.06 7.34 0.16
N LYS A 67 14.38 7.11 0.18
CA LYS A 67 15.00 6.04 0.96
C LYS A 67 14.97 6.34 2.44
N ALA A 68 15.20 7.60 2.82
CA ALA A 68 15.12 8.03 4.22
C ALA A 68 13.71 7.77 4.77
N VAL A 69 12.65 8.16 4.04
CA VAL A 69 11.26 7.91 4.45
C VAL A 69 10.98 6.41 4.59
N THR A 70 11.34 5.59 3.59
CA THR A 70 11.13 4.14 3.69
C THR A 70 11.91 3.50 4.84
N SER A 71 13.09 4.04 5.18
CA SER A 71 13.91 3.53 6.28
C SER A 71 13.31 3.89 7.64
N ARG A 72 12.78 5.11 7.79
CA ARG A 72 12.07 5.52 9.01
C ARG A 72 10.79 4.73 9.22
N LEU A 73 9.97 4.55 8.16
CA LEU A 73 8.78 3.70 8.22
C LEU A 73 9.10 2.29 8.72
N LEU A 74 10.18 1.68 8.22
CA LEU A 74 10.58 0.35 8.64
C LEU A 74 11.11 0.33 10.08
N ASN A 75 12.02 1.24 10.44
CA ASN A 75 12.73 1.19 11.72
C ASN A 75 11.91 1.72 12.90
N GLU A 76 11.05 2.72 12.69
CA GLU A 76 10.27 3.38 13.75
C GLU A 76 8.87 2.77 13.89
N TYR A 77 8.27 2.31 12.79
CA TYR A 77 6.88 1.83 12.78
C TYR A 77 6.71 0.37 12.35
N ASN A 78 7.79 -0.31 11.95
CA ASN A 78 7.74 -1.67 11.37
C ASN A 78 6.83 -1.76 10.13
N ILE A 79 6.85 -0.70 9.30
CA ILE A 79 6.06 -0.61 8.07
C ILE A 79 6.98 -0.67 6.86
N GLU A 80 6.76 -1.63 5.98
CA GLU A 80 7.48 -1.73 4.72
C GLU A 80 6.64 -1.19 3.55
N ILE A 81 7.19 -0.20 2.85
CA ILE A 81 6.75 0.20 1.51
C ILE A 81 7.93 0.14 0.56
N ALA A 82 7.68 -0.15 -0.71
CA ALA A 82 8.75 -0.34 -1.66
C ALA A 82 9.08 0.95 -2.42
N ASN A 83 10.35 1.15 -2.76
CA ASN A 83 10.75 2.22 -3.68
C ASN A 83 10.28 1.93 -5.11
N GLY A 84 10.22 2.98 -5.93
CA GLY A 84 10.01 2.90 -7.36
C GLY A 84 11.11 2.10 -8.06
N LEU A 85 10.78 1.50 -9.20
CA LEU A 85 11.69 0.67 -10.00
C LEU A 85 11.86 1.26 -11.40
N GLY A 86 12.99 0.95 -12.05
CA GLY A 86 13.27 1.38 -13.42
C GLY A 86 13.18 2.89 -13.59
N GLN A 87 12.39 3.35 -14.56
CA GLN A 87 12.20 4.78 -14.86
C GLN A 87 11.57 5.60 -13.71
N LEU A 88 10.94 4.91 -12.76
CA LEU A 88 10.30 5.50 -11.58
C LEU A 88 11.17 5.41 -10.32
N ALA A 89 12.39 4.87 -10.41
CA ALA A 89 13.31 4.82 -9.28
C ALA A 89 13.57 6.23 -8.72
N GLY A 90 13.40 6.38 -7.41
CA GLY A 90 13.53 7.65 -6.70
C GLY A 90 12.38 8.65 -6.88
N LYS A 91 11.39 8.35 -7.74
CA LYS A 91 10.28 9.28 -8.05
C LYS A 91 8.96 8.90 -7.38
N VAL A 92 8.80 7.63 -7.03
CA VAL A 92 7.58 7.11 -6.41
C VAL A 92 7.91 6.12 -5.29
N TRP A 93 7.00 5.99 -4.34
CA TRP A 93 6.86 4.81 -3.49
C TRP A 93 5.74 3.91 -4.02
N ARG A 94 5.79 2.63 -3.67
CA ARG A 94 4.79 1.61 -4.00
C ARG A 94 4.22 1.06 -2.70
N VAL A 95 2.95 1.36 -2.44
CA VAL A 95 2.20 0.88 -1.29
C VAL A 95 1.37 -0.33 -1.72
N GLY A 96 1.65 -1.49 -1.14
CA GLY A 96 0.94 -2.73 -1.44
C GLY A 96 -0.21 -3.00 -0.48
N LEU A 97 -1.42 -3.08 -1.01
CA LEU A 97 -2.62 -3.51 -0.29
C LEU A 97 -3.00 -4.91 -0.77
N MET A 98 -2.16 -5.89 -0.47
CA MET A 98 -2.33 -7.27 -0.94
C MET A 98 -2.76 -8.19 0.20
N GLY A 99 -3.81 -8.99 -0.02
CA GLY A 99 -4.22 -10.05 0.90
C GLY A 99 -4.56 -9.50 2.30
N PHE A 100 -3.80 -9.94 3.30
CA PHE A 100 -3.98 -9.51 4.69
C PHE A 100 -3.71 -8.01 4.90
N ASN A 101 -2.83 -7.40 4.09
CA ASN A 101 -2.47 -5.99 4.25
C ASN A 101 -3.59 -5.03 3.84
N SER A 102 -4.55 -5.48 3.02
CA SER A 102 -5.70 -4.69 2.62
C SER A 102 -6.74 -4.61 3.75
N ARG A 103 -6.41 -3.84 4.78
CA ARG A 103 -7.20 -3.60 5.98
C ARG A 103 -7.14 -2.13 6.36
N LYS A 104 -8.24 -1.63 6.92
CA LYS A 104 -8.36 -0.23 7.34
C LYS A 104 -7.26 0.17 8.32
N GLU A 105 -6.96 -0.69 9.28
CA GLU A 105 -6.00 -0.44 10.35
C GLU A 105 -4.59 -0.21 9.80
N ASN A 106 -4.18 -1.01 8.81
CA ASN A 106 -2.87 -0.87 8.17
C ASN A 106 -2.78 0.43 7.35
N VAL A 107 -3.84 0.78 6.63
CA VAL A 107 -3.92 2.03 5.86
C VAL A 107 -3.86 3.23 6.78
N THR A 108 -4.66 3.25 7.86
CA THR A 108 -4.65 4.32 8.85
C THR A 108 -3.29 4.46 9.52
N LEU A 109 -2.65 3.35 9.89
CA LEU A 109 -1.33 3.38 10.52
C LEU A 109 -0.27 3.95 9.56
N LEU A 110 -0.26 3.52 8.29
CA LEU A 110 0.67 4.05 7.29
C LEU A 110 0.48 5.56 7.08
N LEU A 111 -0.77 6.03 6.95
CA LEU A 111 -1.06 7.45 6.77
C LEU A 111 -0.62 8.29 7.99
N ALA A 112 -0.84 7.79 9.21
CA ALA A 112 -0.38 8.44 10.43
C ALA A 112 1.15 8.53 10.49
N ALA A 113 1.86 7.44 10.16
CA ALA A 113 3.33 7.42 10.14
C ALA A 113 3.89 8.36 9.06
N LEU A 114 3.29 8.38 7.86
CA LEU A 114 3.70 9.32 6.79
C LEU A 114 3.51 10.78 7.23
N LYS A 115 2.43 11.10 7.94
CA LYS A 115 2.16 12.44 8.46
C LYS A 115 3.18 12.90 9.50
N GLU A 116 3.74 11.98 10.28
CA GLU A 116 4.75 12.30 11.30
C GLU A 116 6.17 12.37 10.70
N ILE A 117 6.44 11.59 9.65
CA ILE A 117 7.76 11.53 9.02
C ILE A 117 8.02 12.70 8.06
N LEU A 118 6.97 13.16 7.35
CA LEU A 118 7.02 14.22 6.34
C LEU A 118 6.70 15.59 6.94
#